data_AF-A0A426QGX4-F1
#
_entry.id   AF-A0A426QGX4-F1
#
_cell.length_a   1.000
_cell.length_b   1.000
_cell.length_c   1.000
_cell.angle_alpha   90.00
_cell.angle_beta   90.00
_cell.angle_gamma   90.00
#
_symmetry.space_group_name_H-M   'P 1'
#
loop_
_entity.id
_entity.type
_entity.pdbx_description
1 polymer ?
#
loop_
_entity_poly.entity_id
_entity_poly.type
_entity_poly.pdbx_seq_one_letter_code
_entity_poly.pdbx_strand_id
1 'polypeptide(L)'
;MEGLKQIEVPVAQWPEFCETFDRAHHGWLVTVTDIATARLDPPPSQPEREGKTISREQPLRRVTLARRREAMELVIEVGEGEEAITVPAGPVMKLFRLRVNDQHQGLRIDTANGRSTLIWFRTPALPEALDGLAPEEL
;
A
#
# COMPACT_ATOMS: atom_id res chain seq x y z
N MET A 1 -14.58 12.50 12.55
CA MET A 1 -13.40 11.88 11.95
C MET A 1 -13.85 11.17 10.68
N GLU A 2 -13.44 11.65 9.50
CA GLU A 2 -13.71 10.91 8.27
C GLU A 2 -12.84 9.65 8.24
N GLY A 3 -13.47 8.50 7.98
CA GLY A 3 -12.79 7.21 7.91
C GLY A 3 -12.03 7.01 6.61
N LEU A 4 -11.24 5.93 6.57
CA LEU A 4 -10.53 5.48 5.37
C LEU A 4 -11.50 5.31 4.19
N LYS A 5 -11.26 6.06 3.11
CA LYS A 5 -11.99 5.95 1.84
C LYS A 5 -11.18 5.07 0.87
N GLN A 6 -11.85 4.08 0.27
CA GLN A 6 -11.29 3.26 -0.81
C GLN A 6 -11.97 3.66 -2.12
N ILE A 7 -11.21 4.20 -3.07
CA ILE A 7 -11.74 4.64 -4.37
C ILE A 7 -11.21 3.70 -5.43
N GLU A 8 -12.10 2.94 -6.07
CA GLU A 8 -11.74 2.02 -7.15
C GLU A 8 -11.19 2.80 -8.35
N VAL A 9 -10.08 2.32 -8.89
CA VAL A 9 -9.46 2.83 -10.12
C VAL A 9 -10.00 2.00 -11.28
N PRO A 10 -10.72 2.62 -12.24
CA PRO A 10 -11.22 1.90 -13.42
C PRO A 10 -10.07 1.22 -14.17
N VAL A 11 -10.31 0.00 -14.67
CA VAL A 11 -9.30 -0.82 -15.38
C VAL A 11 -8.61 -0.05 -16.52
N ALA A 12 -9.38 0.73 -17.29
CA ALA A 12 -8.87 1.54 -18.39
C ALA A 12 -7.86 2.62 -17.94
N GLN A 13 -7.89 3.03 -16.67
CA GLN A 13 -7.02 4.05 -16.09
C GLN A 13 -5.80 3.46 -15.37
N TRP A 14 -5.68 2.15 -15.24
CA TRP A 14 -4.56 1.53 -14.51
C TRP A 14 -3.17 1.94 -15.02
N PRO A 15 -2.90 2.03 -16.34
CA PRO A 15 -1.57 2.43 -16.83
C PRO A 15 -1.18 3.84 -16.36
N GLU A 16 -2.04 4.83 -16.63
CA GLU A 16 -1.81 6.24 -16.27
C GLU A 16 -1.77 6.43 -14.75
N PHE A 17 -2.64 5.71 -14.04
CA PHE A 17 -2.66 5.72 -12.59
C PHE A 17 -1.36 5.21 -12.00
N CYS A 18 -0.86 4.05 -12.43
CA CYS A 18 0.39 3.49 -11.91
C CYS A 18 1.57 4.41 -12.20
N GLU A 19 1.67 4.97 -13.41
CA GLU A 19 2.73 5.91 -13.76
C GLU A 19 2.72 7.18 -12.87
N THR A 20 1.53 7.74 -12.65
CA THR A 20 1.39 8.94 -11.81
C THR A 20 1.63 8.62 -10.34
N PHE A 21 1.14 7.48 -9.86
CA PHE A 21 1.34 7.02 -8.49
C PHE A 21 2.81 6.75 -8.20
N ASP A 22 3.51 6.05 -9.10
CA ASP A 22 4.93 5.76 -9.02
C ASP A 22 5.76 7.04 -8.83
N ARG A 23 5.59 8.00 -9.75
CA ARG A 23 6.30 9.28 -9.71
C ARG A 23 5.98 10.12 -8.47
N ALA A 24 4.72 10.13 -8.03
CA ALA A 24 4.29 10.97 -6.91
C ALA A 24 4.76 10.44 -5.54
N HIS A 25 4.98 9.14 -5.41
CA HIS A 25 5.29 8.50 -4.12
C HIS A 25 6.64 7.78 -4.11
N HIS A 26 7.46 7.96 -5.15
CA HIS A 26 8.82 7.44 -5.17
C HIS A 26 9.62 7.96 -3.95
N GLY A 27 10.27 7.04 -3.24
CA GLY A 27 11.03 7.31 -2.02
C GLY A 27 10.20 7.42 -0.74
N TRP A 28 8.86 7.37 -0.82
CA TRP A 28 8.03 7.39 0.39
C TRP A 28 8.19 6.08 1.15
N LEU A 29 8.28 6.15 2.48
CA LEU A 29 8.35 4.95 3.30
C LEU A 29 6.99 4.25 3.31
N VAL A 30 6.99 2.97 2.98
CA VAL A 30 5.77 2.17 2.89
C VAL A 30 5.90 0.84 3.63
N THR A 31 4.77 0.36 4.14
CA THR A 31 4.61 -1.01 4.61
C THR A 31 3.78 -1.78 3.60
N VAL A 32 4.30 -2.91 3.13
CA VAL A 32 3.59 -3.81 2.20
C VAL A 32 3.07 -5.01 2.99
N THR A 33 1.76 -5.23 2.95
CA THR A 33 1.12 -6.38 3.61
C THR A 33 0.32 -7.21 2.62
N ASP A 34 0.20 -8.49 2.93
CA ASP A 34 -0.61 -9.45 2.21
C ASP A 34 -1.70 -10.00 3.14
N ILE A 35 -2.95 -9.87 2.72
CA ILE A 35 -4.12 -10.13 3.56
C ILE A 35 -5.24 -10.79 2.75
N ALA A 36 -6.10 -11.58 3.40
CA ALA A 36 -7.29 -12.11 2.75
C ALA A 36 -8.26 -10.97 2.40
N THR A 37 -8.71 -10.92 1.14
CA THR A 37 -9.60 -9.84 0.63
C THR A 37 -10.88 -9.72 1.45
N ALA A 38 -11.41 -10.86 1.93
CA ALA A 38 -12.61 -10.93 2.76
C ALA A 38 -12.48 -10.24 4.12
N ARG A 39 -11.26 -9.92 4.58
CA ARG A 39 -11.02 -9.16 5.82
C ARG A 39 -10.99 -7.64 5.61
N LEU A 40 -11.14 -7.18 4.36
CA LEU A 40 -11.06 -5.76 4.01
C LEU A 40 -12.43 -5.09 3.79
N ASP A 41 -13.50 -5.80 4.13
CA ASP A 41 -14.87 -5.28 4.12
C ASP A 41 -15.55 -5.57 5.47
N PRO A 42 -15.82 -4.54 6.31
CA PRO A 42 -15.55 -3.12 6.08
C PRO A 42 -14.03 -2.79 6.08
N PRO A 43 -13.62 -1.60 5.60
CA PRO A 43 -12.22 -1.16 5.64
C PRO A 43 -11.66 -1.23 7.07
N PRO A 44 -10.55 -1.95 7.32
CA PRO A 44 -9.94 -1.98 8.64
C PRO A 44 -9.39 -0.60 9.01
N SER A 45 -9.39 -0.31 10.30
CA SER A 45 -8.79 0.93 10.83
C SER A 45 -7.26 0.89 10.82
N GLN A 46 -6.66 -0.30 10.96
CA GLN A 46 -5.20 -0.53 10.99
C GLN A 46 -4.79 -1.77 10.16
N PRO A 47 -4.97 -1.72 8.84
CA PRO A 47 -4.70 -2.83 7.92
C PRO A 47 -3.26 -3.36 7.95
N GLU A 48 -2.27 -2.54 8.33
CA GLU A 48 -0.89 -3.01 8.48
C GLU A 48 -0.71 -4.05 9.61
N ARG A 49 -1.66 -4.13 10.55
CA ARG A 49 -1.64 -5.06 11.69
C ARG A 49 -2.41 -6.36 11.44
N GLU A 50 -3.24 -6.42 10.40
CA GLU A 50 -4.18 -7.53 10.17
C GLU A 50 -3.72 -8.54 9.10
N GLY A 51 -2.67 -8.19 8.36
CA GLY A 51 -2.07 -9.00 7.30
C GLY A 51 -0.67 -9.52 7.63
N LYS A 52 -0.15 -10.38 6.77
CA LYS A 52 1.26 -10.78 6.78
C LYS A 52 2.09 -9.62 6.24
N THR A 53 2.96 -9.02 7.06
CA THR A 53 3.91 -8.02 6.59
C THR A 53 4.94 -8.68 5.67
N ILE A 54 5.05 -8.15 4.45
CA ILE A 54 6.08 -8.54 3.47
C ILE A 54 7.30 -7.63 3.61
N SER A 55 7.06 -6.33 3.77
CA SER A 55 8.10 -5.31 3.98
C SER A 55 7.55 -4.21 4.87
N ARG A 56 8.40 -3.64 5.73
CA ARG A 56 8.01 -2.64 6.73
C ARG A 56 8.87 -1.40 6.57
N GLU A 57 8.20 -0.25 6.42
CA GLU A 57 8.82 1.08 6.37
C GLU A 57 10.01 1.19 5.41
N GLN A 58 9.91 0.56 4.25
CA GLN A 58 10.93 0.63 3.19
C GLN A 58 10.53 1.68 2.14
N PRO A 59 11.48 2.39 1.53
CA PRO A 59 11.18 3.35 0.46
C PRO A 59 10.52 2.65 -0.73
N LEU A 60 9.41 3.21 -1.21
CA LEU A 60 8.77 2.78 -2.44
C LEU A 60 9.62 3.20 -3.63
N ARG A 61 10.10 2.24 -4.41
CA ARG A 61 10.89 2.53 -5.62
C ARG A 61 10.08 2.45 -6.88
N ARG A 62 9.17 1.49 -6.96
CA ARG A 62 8.39 1.32 -8.17
C ARG A 62 7.01 0.73 -7.94
N VAL A 63 6.02 1.20 -8.70
CA VAL A 63 4.74 0.52 -8.92
C VAL A 63 4.46 0.49 -10.41
N THR A 64 4.56 -0.68 -11.03
CA THR A 64 4.40 -0.82 -12.49
C THR A 64 3.35 -1.86 -12.84
N LEU A 65 2.49 -1.51 -13.80
CA LEU A 65 1.58 -2.44 -14.43
C LEU A 65 2.34 -3.28 -15.48
N ALA A 66 2.27 -4.59 -15.36
CA ALA A 66 2.82 -5.54 -16.30
C ALA A 66 1.71 -6.42 -16.88
N ARG A 67 1.80 -6.75 -18.17
CA ARG A 67 0.94 -7.76 -18.79
C ARG A 67 1.68 -9.09 -18.84
N ARG A 68 1.13 -10.13 -18.21
CA ARG A 68 1.67 -11.49 -18.19
C ARG A 68 0.63 -12.43 -18.76
N ARG A 69 0.90 -12.98 -19.95
CA ARG A 69 -0.07 -13.75 -20.74
C ARG A 69 -1.35 -12.94 -20.96
N GLU A 70 -2.48 -13.42 -20.44
CA GLU A 70 -3.80 -12.80 -20.58
C GLU A 70 -4.22 -11.99 -19.34
N ALA A 71 -3.35 -11.91 -18.32
CA ALA A 71 -3.62 -11.22 -17.07
C ALA A 71 -2.79 -9.94 -16.90
N MET A 72 -3.35 -9.00 -16.15
CA MET A 72 -2.62 -7.85 -15.63
C MET A 72 -2.04 -8.18 -14.25
N GLU A 73 -0.80 -7.78 -14.03
CA GLU A 73 -0.10 -7.89 -12.75
C GLU A 73 0.44 -6.52 -12.38
N LEU A 74 0.45 -6.19 -11.10
CA LEU A 74 1.23 -5.08 -10.57
C LEU A 74 2.53 -5.62 -10.00
N VAL A 75 3.64 -4.94 -10.29
CA VAL A 75 4.94 -5.21 -9.72
C VAL A 75 5.30 -4.04 -8.81
N ILE A 76 5.50 -4.34 -7.52
CA ILE A 76 5.87 -3.36 -6.51
C ILE A 76 7.34 -3.59 -6.15
N GLU A 77 8.15 -2.54 -6.19
CA GLU A 77 9.54 -2.57 -5.74
C GLU A 77 9.69 -1.67 -4.53
N VAL A 78 10.22 -2.21 -3.43
CA VAL A 78 10.47 -1.48 -2.18
C VAL A 78 11.87 -1.78 -1.65
N GLY A 79 12.44 -0.84 -0.90
CA GLY A 79 13.79 -0.94 -0.34
C GLY A 79 14.87 -0.45 -1.30
N GLU A 80 16.11 -0.32 -0.82
CA GLU A 80 17.24 0.18 -1.59
C GLU A 80 18.43 -0.79 -1.55
N GLY A 81 19.31 -0.69 -2.54
CA GLY A 81 20.52 -1.51 -2.61
C GLY A 81 20.23 -3.01 -2.58
N GLU A 82 20.93 -3.72 -1.70
CA GLU A 82 20.81 -5.17 -1.51
C GLU A 82 19.55 -5.58 -0.75
N GLU A 83 18.88 -4.65 -0.07
CA GLU A 83 17.63 -4.89 0.67
C GLU A 83 16.38 -4.69 -0.20
N ALA A 84 16.56 -4.27 -1.45
CA ALA A 84 15.46 -4.07 -2.38
C ALA A 84 14.78 -5.41 -2.72
N ILE A 85 13.46 -5.45 -2.56
CA ILE A 85 12.65 -6.61 -2.91
C ILE A 85 11.58 -6.25 -3.94
N THR A 86 11.23 -7.24 -4.76
CA THR A 86 10.12 -7.17 -5.69
C THR A 86 8.95 -7.99 -5.18
N VAL A 87 7.79 -7.37 -5.07
CA VAL A 87 6.53 -7.98 -4.65
C VAL A 87 5.58 -8.02 -5.84
N PRO A 88 5.36 -9.20 -6.47
CA PRO A 88 4.36 -9.34 -7.50
C PRO A 88 2.95 -9.39 -6.90
N ALA A 89 2.00 -8.71 -7.52
CA ALA A 89 0.59 -8.74 -7.18
C ALA A 89 -0.25 -9.03 -8.43
N GLY A 90 -0.72 -10.26 -8.58
CA GLY A 90 -1.68 -10.59 -9.63
C GLY A 90 -2.00 -12.09 -9.79
N PRO A 91 -2.94 -12.44 -10.69
CA PRO A 91 -3.72 -11.57 -11.57
C PRO A 91 -4.56 -10.52 -10.82
N VAL A 92 -4.49 -9.26 -11.24
CA VAL A 92 -5.18 -8.14 -10.57
C VAL A 92 -6.63 -8.09 -11.02
N MET A 93 -7.54 -8.07 -10.05
CA MET A 93 -8.98 -7.97 -10.26
C MET A 93 -9.48 -6.56 -10.01
N LYS A 94 -9.02 -5.91 -8.95
CA LYS A 94 -9.38 -4.53 -8.60
C LYS A 94 -8.21 -3.78 -8.02
N LEU A 95 -8.18 -2.48 -8.26
CA LEU A 95 -7.19 -1.56 -7.74
C LEU A 95 -7.91 -0.42 -7.06
N PHE A 96 -7.52 -0.09 -5.83
CA PHE A 96 -8.09 1.03 -5.08
C PHE A 96 -7.00 1.96 -4.60
N ARG A 97 -7.24 3.26 -4.73
CA ARG A 97 -6.49 4.28 -4.00
C ARG A 97 -7.12 4.49 -2.63
N LEU A 98 -6.29 4.61 -1.62
CA LEU A 98 -6.70 4.74 -0.22
C LEU A 98 -6.48 6.18 0.23
N ARG A 99 -7.49 6.79 0.86
CA ARG A 99 -7.45 8.19 1.31
C ARG A 99 -8.05 8.40 2.69
N VAL A 100 -7.51 9.37 3.42
CA VAL A 100 -8.07 9.93 4.66
C VAL A 100 -7.96 11.46 4.56
N ASN A 101 -9.06 12.19 4.77
CA ASN A 101 -9.11 13.65 4.62
C ASN A 101 -8.47 14.14 3.31
N ASP A 102 -8.78 13.46 2.20
CA ASP A 102 -8.22 13.64 0.85
C ASP A 102 -6.71 13.42 0.67
N GLN A 103 -5.97 13.11 1.73
CA GLN A 103 -4.57 12.72 1.67
C GLN A 103 -4.42 11.25 1.26
N HIS A 104 -3.42 10.96 0.44
CA HIS A 104 -3.11 9.60 0.03
C HIS A 104 -2.57 8.80 1.22
N GLN A 105 -3.14 7.61 1.43
CA GLN A 105 -2.73 6.69 2.48
C GLN A 105 -2.07 5.44 1.91
N GLY A 106 -2.31 5.12 0.63
CA GLY A 106 -1.79 3.89 0.06
C GLY A 106 -2.57 3.34 -1.13
N LEU A 107 -2.30 2.07 -1.43
CA LEU A 107 -2.99 1.26 -2.45
C LEU A 107 -3.50 -0.04 -1.86
N ARG A 108 -4.63 -0.50 -2.40
CA ARG A 108 -5.12 -1.87 -2.25
C ARG A 108 -5.22 -2.50 -3.63
N ILE A 109 -4.65 -3.70 -3.76
CA ILE A 109 -4.62 -4.47 -4.99
C ILE A 109 -5.28 -5.81 -4.70
N ASP A 110 -6.51 -6.00 -5.17
CA ASP A 110 -7.22 -7.27 -5.03
C ASP A 110 -6.84 -8.19 -6.18
N THR A 111 -6.52 -9.44 -5.86
CA THR A 111 -6.06 -10.42 -6.84
C THR A 111 -7.01 -11.61 -6.94
N ALA A 112 -6.93 -12.34 -8.05
CA ALA A 112 -7.84 -13.45 -8.38
C ALA A 112 -7.79 -14.62 -7.39
N ASN A 113 -6.74 -14.73 -6.57
CA ASN A 113 -6.59 -15.77 -5.55
C ASN A 113 -7.33 -15.46 -4.23
N GLY A 114 -8.12 -14.38 -4.18
CA GLY A 114 -8.84 -13.96 -2.98
C GLY A 114 -7.95 -13.24 -1.96
N ARG A 115 -6.72 -12.87 -2.30
CA ARG A 115 -5.83 -12.04 -1.48
C ARG A 115 -5.69 -10.63 -2.02
N SER A 116 -5.33 -9.73 -1.12
CA SER A 116 -5.02 -8.34 -1.43
C SER A 116 -3.60 -8.03 -1.00
N THR A 117 -2.86 -7.34 -1.88
CA THR A 117 -1.64 -6.64 -1.51
C THR A 117 -2.00 -5.21 -1.12
N LEU A 118 -1.61 -4.80 0.09
CA LEU A 118 -1.77 -3.43 0.55
C LEU A 118 -0.42 -2.75 0.62
N ILE A 119 -0.36 -1.51 0.13
CA ILE A 119 0.77 -0.60 0.29
C ILE A 119 0.27 0.52 1.18
N TRP A 120 0.86 0.67 2.38
CA TRP A 120 0.51 1.73 3.33
C TRP A 120 1.64 2.71 3.44
N PHE A 121 1.35 3.99 3.28
CA PHE A 121 2.33 5.04 3.51
C PHE A 121 2.55 5.21 5.00
N ARG A 122 3.81 5.51 5.37
CA ARG A 122 4.13 5.91 6.74
C ARG A 122 3.44 7.24 7.02
N THR A 123 2.32 7.20 7.73
CA THR A 123 1.74 8.39 8.34
C THR A 123 2.63 8.79 9.52
N PRO A 124 3.11 10.04 9.61
CA PRO A 124 3.73 10.48 10.85
C PRO A 124 2.70 10.30 11.97
N ALA A 125 3.12 9.68 13.08
CA ALA A 125 2.29 9.68 14.27
C ALA A 125 1.96 11.14 14.61
N LEU A 126 0.68 11.45 14.82
CA LEU A 126 0.32 12.72 15.42
C LEU A 126 1.09 12.81 16.76
N PRO A 127 1.75 13.95 17.07
CA PRO A 127 2.56 14.09 18.28
C PRO A 127 1.78 13.78 19.57
N GLU A 128 0.45 13.87 19.51
CA GLU A 128 -0.49 13.49 20.57
C GLU A 128 -0.40 12.01 21.00
N ALA A 129 0.19 11.14 20.17
CA ALA A 129 0.45 9.73 20.48
C ALA A 129 1.83 9.47 21.11
N LEU A 130 2.65 10.52 21.30
CA LEU A 130 3.97 10.47 21.95
C LEU A 130 3.96 11.09 23.36
N ASP A 131 2.79 11.36 23.93
CA ASP A 131 2.70 11.81 25.31
C ASP A 131 2.85 10.58 26.23
N GLY A 132 4.08 10.27 26.64
CA GLY A 132 4.27 9.27 27.69
C GLY A 132 5.67 8.72 27.97
N LEU A 133 6.71 8.93 27.15
CA LEU A 133 8.06 8.45 27.50
C LEU A 133 9.15 9.40 26.97
N ALA A 134 9.38 10.50 27.69
CA ALA A 134 10.74 11.05 27.74
C ALA A 134 11.54 10.16 28.72
N PRO A 135 12.75 9.68 28.36
CA PRO A 135 13.62 9.02 29.31
C PRO A 135 14.05 10.04 30.37
N GLU A 136 13.79 9.74 31.65
CA GLU A 136 14.51 10.39 32.74
C GLU A 136 15.98 9.99 32.60
N GLU A 137 16.78 10.88 32.01
CA GLU A 137 18.23 10.85 32.16
C GLU A 137 18.54 11.20 33.62
N LEU A 138 18.92 10.18 34.40
CA LEU A 138 19.58 10.31 35.71
C LEU A 138 20.94 9.64 35.66
#